data_AF-A0A526YIT3-F1
#
_entry.id   AF-A0A526YIT3-F1
#
_cell.length_a   1.000
_cell.length_b   1.000
_cell.length_c   1.000
_cell.angle_alpha   90.00
_cell.angle_beta   90.00
_cell.angle_gamma   90.00
#
_symmetry.space_group_name_H-M   'P 1'
#
loop_
_entity.id
_entity.type
_entity.pdbx_description
1 polymer ?
#
loop_
_entity_poly.entity_id
_entity_poly.type
_entity_poly.pdbx_seq_one_letter_code
_entity_poly.pdbx_strand_id
1 'polypeptide(L)'
;LLLDEPTNHLDLSVIEWLEEELARTSSALIVISHDRRFLERVSRATVWLDRGQTRRLDKGFGHFEEWRDTVLEEEEREQHKLGRQIVREEHWLRYGVTARRKRNMRRLGELQTMRQRFRGHRGAEGAATMVASDAAESGKLVIEARNIEKSFGDLTVVRGFSTRIQRGDRVGLVGPNGAGKTTLLKMLTGELKPDSGTVRLGTNLEIATLDQKREAVDPQETLAQYLTDGRGENLVINGEQRHVVSYMMD
;
A
#
# COMPACT_ATOMS: atom_id res chain seq x y z
N LEU A 1 -3.85 24.80 7.50
CA LEU A 1 -4.64 23.57 7.65
C LEU A 1 -3.70 22.38 7.65
N LEU A 2 -3.98 21.38 8.49
CA LEU A 2 -3.29 20.10 8.50
C LEU A 2 -4.32 19.05 8.09
N LEU A 3 -4.09 18.34 6.98
CA LEU A 3 -5.01 17.36 6.42
C LEU A 3 -4.29 16.01 6.33
N ASP A 4 -4.89 15.00 6.94
CA ASP A 4 -4.37 13.62 6.94
C ASP A 4 -5.35 12.73 6.17
N GLU A 5 -4.90 12.19 5.03
CA GLU A 5 -5.69 11.41 4.06
C GLU A 5 -7.07 12.00 3.73
N PRO A 6 -7.15 13.27 3.26
CA PRO A 6 -8.43 13.93 3.03
C PRO A 6 -9.22 13.37 1.84
N THR A 7 -8.59 12.56 0.99
CA THR A 7 -9.22 11.90 -0.17
C THR A 7 -9.91 10.58 0.20
N ASN A 8 -9.72 10.08 1.42
CA ASN A 8 -10.24 8.79 1.82
C ASN A 8 -11.78 8.77 1.79
N HIS A 9 -12.34 7.70 1.23
CA HIS A 9 -13.78 7.50 1.02
C HIS A 9 -14.49 8.56 0.18
N LEU A 10 -13.77 9.45 -0.53
CA LEU A 10 -14.38 10.42 -1.44
C LEU A 10 -14.54 9.85 -2.85
N ASP A 11 -15.60 10.29 -3.54
CA ASP A 11 -15.71 10.03 -4.98
C ASP A 11 -14.93 11.06 -5.79
N LEU A 12 -14.72 10.75 -7.07
CA LEU A 12 -13.89 11.57 -7.96
C LEU A 12 -14.38 13.02 -8.04
N SER A 13 -15.70 13.25 -8.10
CA SER A 13 -16.25 14.60 -8.17
C SER A 13 -15.98 15.41 -6.90
N VAL A 14 -16.05 14.78 -5.73
CA VAL A 14 -15.74 15.46 -4.47
C VAL A 14 -14.23 15.70 -4.33
N ILE A 15 -13.40 14.77 -4.82
CA ILE A 15 -11.94 14.97 -4.88
C ILE A 15 -11.59 16.18 -5.75
N GLU A 16 -12.18 16.27 -6.96
CA GLU A 16 -11.96 17.41 -7.86
C GLU A 16 -12.39 18.75 -7.23
N TRP A 17 -13.55 18.78 -6.58
CA TRP A 17 -13.99 19.96 -5.83
C TRP A 17 -13.00 20.33 -4.71
N LEU A 18 -12.53 19.34 -3.94
CA LEU A 18 -11.60 19.55 -2.85
C LEU A 18 -10.26 20.10 -3.34
N GLU A 19 -9.74 19.58 -4.45
CA GLU A 19 -8.52 20.10 -5.09
C GLU A 19 -8.66 21.58 -5.44
N GLU A 20 -9.78 21.97 -6.05
CA GLU A 20 -10.01 23.37 -6.42
C GLU A 20 -10.13 24.28 -5.18
N GLU A 21 -10.82 23.83 -4.14
CA GLU A 21 -11.00 24.60 -2.90
C GLU A 21 -9.67 24.79 -2.16
N LEU A 22 -8.85 23.75 -2.07
CA LEU A 22 -7.52 23.83 -1.49
C LEU A 22 -6.59 24.71 -2.32
N ALA A 23 -6.68 24.65 -3.65
CA ALA A 23 -5.88 25.49 -4.54
C ALA A 23 -6.20 26.99 -4.39
N ARG A 24 -7.47 27.34 -4.11
CA ARG A 24 -7.93 28.72 -3.89
C ARG A 24 -7.62 29.27 -2.51
N THR A 25 -7.30 28.41 -1.55
CA THR A 25 -7.07 28.81 -0.16
C THR A 25 -5.77 29.63 -0.03
N SER A 26 -5.84 30.79 0.62
CA SER A 26 -4.69 31.68 0.89
C SER A 26 -3.87 31.30 2.13
N SER A 27 -4.30 30.28 2.87
CA SER A 27 -3.63 29.81 4.08
C SER A 27 -2.54 28.79 3.78
N ALA A 28 -1.59 28.62 4.69
CA ALA A 28 -0.63 27.51 4.61
C ALA A 28 -1.33 26.16 4.80
N LEU A 29 -0.95 25.18 3.98
CA LEU A 29 -1.52 23.83 3.94
C LEU A 29 -0.40 22.80 4.14
N ILE A 30 -0.62 21.83 5.02
CA ILE A 30 0.17 20.59 5.08
C ILE A 30 -0.81 19.46 4.82
N VAL A 31 -0.51 18.65 3.82
CA VAL A 31 -1.39 17.60 3.31
C VAL A 31 -0.59 16.31 3.25
N ILE A 32 -1.15 15.26 3.84
CA ILE A 32 -0.67 13.88 3.73
C ILE A 32 -1.72 13.13 2.92
N SER A 33 -1.32 12.47 1.85
CA SER A 33 -2.21 11.64 1.02
C SER A 33 -1.43 10.55 0.30
N HIS A 34 -2.08 9.41 0.07
CA HIS A 34 -1.60 8.40 -0.87
C HIS A 34 -2.03 8.65 -2.33
N ASP A 35 -2.91 9.63 -2.59
CA ASP A 35 -3.35 9.97 -3.95
C ASP A 35 -2.33 10.90 -4.63
N ARG A 36 -1.60 10.32 -5.58
CA ARG A 36 -0.57 11.01 -6.35
C ARG A 36 -1.11 12.16 -7.19
N ARG A 37 -2.27 11.99 -7.84
CA ARG A 37 -2.86 13.01 -8.72
C ARG A 37 -3.34 14.21 -7.90
N PHE A 38 -3.91 13.94 -6.74
CA PHE A 38 -4.30 14.96 -5.78
C PHE A 38 -3.09 15.78 -5.30
N LEU A 39 -2.01 15.09 -4.87
CA LEU A 39 -0.79 15.76 -4.44
C LEU A 39 -0.13 16.55 -5.58
N GLU A 40 -0.11 16.04 -6.81
CA GLU A 40 0.42 16.74 -7.98
C GLU A 40 -0.31 18.06 -8.24
N ARG A 41 -1.63 18.11 -8.06
CA ARG A 41 -2.43 19.33 -8.28
C ARG A 41 -2.32 20.34 -7.14
N VAL A 42 -2.28 19.88 -5.88
CA VAL A 42 -2.39 20.76 -4.71
C VAL A 42 -1.02 21.19 -4.15
N SER A 43 0.01 20.36 -4.28
CA SER A 43 1.31 20.61 -3.62
C SER A 43 2.21 21.55 -4.43
N ARG A 44 2.90 22.46 -3.73
CA ARG A 44 3.95 23.34 -4.28
C ARG A 44 5.36 22.95 -3.82
N ALA A 45 5.44 22.21 -2.73
CA ALA A 45 6.65 21.65 -2.16
C ALA A 45 6.31 20.25 -1.61
N THR A 46 7.30 19.36 -1.58
CA THR A 46 7.16 18.00 -1.05
C THR A 46 8.13 17.79 0.10
N VAL A 47 7.63 17.26 1.20
CA VAL A 47 8.45 16.81 2.32
C VAL A 47 8.38 15.29 2.34
N TRP A 48 9.55 14.65 2.22
CA TRP A 48 9.68 13.20 2.24
C TRP A 48 10.25 12.77 3.58
N LEU A 49 9.47 12.00 4.33
CA LEU A 49 9.91 11.34 5.55
C LEU A 49 10.32 9.90 5.22
N ASP A 50 11.59 9.58 5.44
CA ASP A 50 12.17 8.27 5.16
C ASP A 50 13.21 7.93 6.24
N ARG A 51 13.09 6.74 6.84
CA ARG A 51 13.98 6.25 7.91
C ARG A 51 14.17 7.27 9.06
N GLY A 52 13.10 7.97 9.42
CA GLY A 52 13.09 8.99 10.48
C GLY A 52 13.81 10.30 10.12
N GLN A 53 14.20 10.46 8.86
CA GLN A 53 14.80 11.68 8.33
C GLN A 53 13.82 12.37 7.39
N THR A 54 13.81 13.70 7.42
CA THR A 54 13.01 14.51 6.50
C THR A 54 13.90 15.14 5.46
N ARG A 55 13.50 15.02 4.19
CA ARG A 55 14.10 15.72 3.06
C ARG A 55 13.04 16.60 2.43
N ARG A 56 13.41 17.78 1.96
CA ARG A 56 12.49 18.73 1.35
C ARG A 56 12.85 18.99 -0.10
N LEU A 57 11.84 18.96 -0.95
CA LEU A 57 11.89 19.38 -2.34
C LEU A 57 11.00 20.62 -2.50
N ASP A 58 11.58 21.74 -2.91
CA ASP A 58 10.85 22.99 -3.18
C ASP A 58 10.15 22.99 -4.55
N LYS A 59 9.55 21.84 -4.90
CA LYS A 59 8.70 21.62 -6.07
C LYS A 59 7.53 20.74 -5.68
N GLY A 60 6.43 20.82 -6.43
CA GLY A 60 5.27 19.95 -6.24
C GLY A 60 5.58 18.47 -6.48
N PHE A 61 4.68 17.61 -6.00
CA PHE A 61 4.82 16.16 -5.94
C PHE A 61 5.09 15.48 -7.30
N GLY A 62 4.72 16.10 -8.42
CA GLY A 62 5.02 15.55 -9.75
C GLY A 62 6.51 15.38 -10.05
N HIS A 63 7.41 16.03 -9.29
CA HIS A 63 8.86 15.87 -9.40
C HIS A 63 9.43 14.91 -8.34
N PHE A 64 8.59 14.35 -7.47
CA PHE A 64 9.03 13.58 -6.32
C PHE A 64 9.76 12.30 -6.72
N GLU A 65 9.27 11.56 -7.71
CA GLU A 65 9.88 10.28 -8.10
C GLU A 65 11.28 10.44 -8.66
N GLU A 66 11.46 11.34 -9.63
CA GLU A 66 12.78 11.62 -10.21
C GLU A 66 13.77 12.07 -9.13
N TRP A 67 13.32 12.95 -8.23
CA TRP A 67 14.14 13.41 -7.11
C TRP A 67 14.45 12.30 -6.12
N ARG A 68 13.47 11.46 -5.75
CA ARG A 68 13.66 10.31 -4.87
C ARG A 68 14.68 9.34 -5.46
N ASP A 69 14.55 9.01 -6.74
CA ASP A 69 15.43 8.06 -7.41
C ASP A 69 16.86 8.60 -7.45
N THR A 70 17.03 9.90 -7.75
CA THR A 70 18.34 10.58 -7.67
C THR A 70 18.95 10.49 -6.26
N VAL A 71 18.16 10.74 -5.22
CA VAL A 71 18.60 10.67 -3.82
C VAL A 71 19.01 9.24 -3.44
N LEU A 72 18.22 8.25 -3.82
CA LEU A 72 18.51 6.84 -3.53
C LEU A 72 19.76 6.36 -4.27
N GLU A 73 19.96 6.74 -5.52
CA GLU A 73 21.19 6.45 -6.28
C GLU A 73 22.42 7.12 -5.66
N GLU A 74 22.29 8.36 -5.19
CA GLU A 74 23.37 9.06 -4.49
C GLU A 74 23.74 8.35 -3.19
N GLU A 75 22.75 7.91 -2.42
CA GLU A 75 22.97 7.12 -1.21
C GLU A 75 23.66 5.80 -1.50
N GLU A 76 23.22 5.07 -2.52
CA GLU A 76 23.84 3.81 -2.93
C GLU A 76 25.30 4.05 -3.35
N ARG A 77 25.58 5.09 -4.13
CA ARG A 77 26.94 5.49 -4.51
C ARG A 77 27.81 5.81 -3.29
N GLU A 78 27.29 6.55 -2.32
CA GLU A 78 28.01 6.87 -1.08
C GLU A 78 28.27 5.62 -0.22
N GLN A 79 27.31 4.70 -0.13
CA GLN A 79 27.50 3.41 0.53
C GLN A 79 28.57 2.56 -0.14
N HIS A 80 28.59 2.47 -1.47
CA HIS A 80 29.64 1.78 -2.21
C HIS A 80 31.03 2.41 -2.00
N LYS A 81 31.12 3.75 -1.97
CA LYS A 81 32.38 4.44 -1.65
C LYS A 81 32.85 4.13 -0.24
N LEU A 82 31.94 4.16 0.74
CA LEU A 82 32.23 3.82 2.14
C LEU A 82 32.73 2.38 2.27
N GLY A 83 32.07 1.42 1.62
CA GLY A 83 32.52 0.03 1.57
C GLY A 83 33.93 -0.13 1.01
N ARG A 84 34.23 0.52 -0.13
CA ARG A 84 35.59 0.52 -0.72
C ARG A 84 36.64 1.19 0.17
N GLN A 85 36.25 2.18 0.97
CA GLN A 85 37.16 2.83 1.92
C GLN A 85 37.45 1.92 3.12
N ILE A 86 36.44 1.21 3.64
CA ILE A 86 36.61 0.21 4.71
C ILE A 86 37.60 -0.86 4.26
N VAL A 87 37.41 -1.44 3.08
CA VAL A 87 38.32 -2.48 2.54
C VAL A 87 39.76 -1.99 2.45
N ARG A 88 39.98 -0.75 1.98
CA ARG A 88 41.32 -0.16 1.88
C ARG A 88 41.97 0.05 3.26
N GLU A 89 41.23 0.57 4.22
CA GLU A 89 41.75 0.80 5.58
C GLU A 89 41.97 -0.52 6.34
N GLU A 90 41.16 -1.56 6.09
CA GLU A 90 41.38 -2.91 6.61
C GLU A 90 42.66 -3.53 6.06
N HIS A 91 42.92 -3.38 4.76
CA HIS A 91 44.16 -3.83 4.14
C HIS A 91 45.38 -3.11 4.75
N TRP A 92 45.29 -1.78 4.94
CA TRP A 92 46.34 -1.01 5.61
C TRP A 92 46.56 -1.49 7.06
N LEU A 93 45.49 -1.76 7.82
CA LEU A 93 45.60 -2.27 9.19
C LEU A 93 46.31 -3.63 9.23
N ARG A 94 46.04 -4.51 8.27
CA ARG A 94 46.58 -5.87 8.22
C ARG A 94 48.04 -5.92 7.79
N TYR A 95 48.46 -5.09 6.82
CA TYR A 95 49.77 -5.20 6.18
C TYR A 95 50.67 -3.97 6.35
N GLY A 96 50.12 -2.81 6.70
CA GLY A 96 50.82 -1.52 6.70
C GLY A 96 51.11 -0.90 8.07
N VAL A 97 50.69 -1.54 9.16
CA VAL A 97 50.89 -1.02 10.53
C VAL A 97 52.13 -1.64 11.15
N THR A 98 53.18 -0.84 11.28
CA THR A 98 54.48 -1.27 11.82
C THR A 98 54.67 -0.99 13.31
N ALA A 99 53.85 -0.14 13.94
CA ALA A 99 53.90 0.16 15.38
C ALA A 99 52.63 0.87 15.91
N ARG A 100 52.39 0.80 17.23
CA ARG A 100 51.27 1.52 17.89
C ARG A 100 51.63 2.99 18.10
N ARG A 101 51.26 3.83 17.13
CA ARG A 101 51.44 5.30 17.17
C ARG A 101 50.10 6.03 17.32
N LYS A 102 50.10 7.25 17.87
CA LYS A 102 48.90 8.10 18.04
C LYS A 102 48.08 8.25 16.75
N ARG A 103 48.74 8.44 15.60
CA ARG A 103 48.10 8.51 14.28
C ARG A 103 47.41 7.19 13.88
N ASN A 104 48.05 6.05 14.18
CA ASN A 104 47.50 4.73 13.85
C ASN A 104 46.27 4.41 14.71
N MET A 105 46.27 4.83 15.98
CA MET A 105 45.12 4.71 16.87
C MET A 105 43.92 5.56 16.40
N ARG A 106 44.16 6.80 15.92
CA ARG A 106 43.10 7.64 15.34
C ARG A 106 42.47 6.99 14.11
N ARG A 107 43.30 6.47 13.20
CA ARG A 107 42.86 5.79 11.97
C ARG A 107 42.03 4.54 12.26
N LEU A 108 42.41 3.77 13.29
CA LEU A 108 41.64 2.63 13.77
C LEU A 108 40.25 3.05 14.30
N GLY A 109 40.17 4.16 15.03
CA GLY A 109 38.90 4.73 15.47
C GLY A 109 38.02 5.17 14.30
N GLU A 110 38.59 5.84 13.29
CA GLU A 110 37.89 6.24 12.06
C GLU A 110 37.35 5.01 11.30
N LEU A 111 38.13 3.92 11.21
CA LEU A 111 37.67 2.65 10.62
C LEU A 111 36.50 2.03 11.40
N GLN A 112 36.53 2.06 12.74
CA GLN A 112 35.42 1.56 13.56
C GLN A 112 34.14 2.39 13.32
N THR A 113 34.25 3.72 13.26
CA THR A 113 33.12 4.60 12.93
C THR A 113 32.56 4.31 11.54
N MET A 114 33.43 4.12 10.53
CA MET A 114 32.99 3.75 9.18
C MET A 114 32.24 2.42 9.16
N ARG A 115 32.76 1.39 9.84
CA ARG A 115 32.08 0.08 9.96
C ARG A 115 30.72 0.18 10.65
N GLN A 116 30.62 0.98 11.71
CA GLN A 116 29.37 1.19 12.41
C GLN A 116 28.33 1.87 11.52
N ARG A 117 28.74 2.91 10.77
CA ARG A 117 27.86 3.59 9.80
C ARG A 117 27.41 2.66 8.69
N PHE A 118 28.31 1.84 8.15
CA PHE A 118 28.00 0.89 7.08
C PHE A 118 27.00 -0.19 7.55
N ARG A 119 27.20 -0.76 8.74
CA ARG A 119 26.29 -1.77 9.32
C ARG A 119 24.94 -1.19 9.74
N GLY A 120 24.92 0.07 10.15
CA GLY A 120 23.69 0.77 10.54
C GLY A 120 22.86 1.26 9.36
N HIS A 121 23.36 1.15 8.13
CA HIS A 121 22.61 1.53 6.94
C HIS A 121 21.49 0.53 6.67
N ARG A 122 20.24 1.04 6.61
CA ARG A 122 19.08 0.32 6.11
C ARG A 122 18.81 0.78 4.67
N GLY A 123 18.82 -0.14 3.72
CA GLY A 123 18.51 0.16 2.31
C GLY A 123 17.06 0.58 2.11
N ALA A 124 16.68 0.86 0.86
CA ALA A 124 15.29 1.12 0.51
C ALA A 124 14.41 -0.09 0.87
N GLU A 125 13.20 0.17 1.39
CA GLU A 125 12.21 -0.89 1.61
C GLU A 125 11.83 -1.51 0.26
N GLY A 126 11.86 -2.85 0.18
CA GLY A 126 11.50 -3.59 -1.03
C GLY A 126 10.00 -3.53 -1.31
N ALA A 127 9.61 -3.80 -2.56
CA ALA A 127 8.21 -3.97 -2.91
C ALA A 127 7.68 -5.29 -2.30
N ALA A 128 6.66 -5.20 -1.44
CA ALA A 128 5.96 -6.37 -0.92
C ALA A 128 5.34 -7.18 -2.07
N THR A 129 5.59 -8.49 -2.10
CA THR A 129 5.10 -9.34 -3.18
C THR A 129 3.75 -9.93 -2.79
N MET A 130 2.68 -9.21 -3.13
CA MET A 130 1.32 -9.69 -2.89
C MET A 130 0.96 -10.81 -3.86
N VAL A 131 1.05 -12.06 -3.40
CA VAL A 131 0.57 -13.24 -4.15
C VAL A 131 -0.91 -13.45 -3.84
N ALA A 132 -1.78 -13.20 -4.82
CA ALA A 132 -3.19 -13.58 -4.73
C ALA A 132 -3.34 -15.09 -5.00
N SER A 133 -4.17 -15.77 -4.20
CA SER A 133 -4.46 -17.19 -4.38
C SER A 133 -5.41 -17.44 -5.55
N ASP A 134 -5.13 -18.48 -6.33
CA ASP A 134 -6.11 -19.04 -7.26
C ASP A 134 -7.01 -20.02 -6.50
N ALA A 135 -8.31 -19.75 -6.49
CA ALA A 135 -9.32 -20.67 -5.97
C ALA A 135 -9.47 -21.89 -6.91
N ALA A 136 -10.03 -22.99 -6.38
CA ALA A 136 -10.32 -24.21 -7.14
C ALA A 136 -11.08 -23.92 -8.45
N GLU A 137 -10.96 -24.78 -9.46
CA GLU A 137 -11.58 -24.58 -10.79
C GLU A 137 -13.11 -24.39 -10.69
N SER A 138 -13.56 -23.14 -10.68
CA SER A 138 -14.98 -22.80 -10.77
C SER A 138 -15.49 -23.02 -12.18
N GLY A 139 -16.82 -23.16 -12.34
CA GLY A 139 -17.44 -23.15 -13.66
C GLY A 139 -17.11 -21.87 -14.47
N LYS A 140 -17.21 -21.94 -15.81
CA LYS A 140 -16.92 -20.81 -16.70
C LYS A 140 -17.80 -19.58 -16.43
N LEU A 141 -19.06 -19.81 -16.06
CA LEU A 141 -19.99 -18.76 -15.66
C LEU A 141 -19.84 -18.50 -14.16
N VAL A 142 -19.61 -17.24 -13.78
CA VAL A 142 -19.51 -16.81 -12.38
C VAL A 142 -20.82 -16.17 -11.94
N ILE A 143 -21.28 -15.13 -12.63
CA ILE A 143 -22.55 -14.45 -12.32
C ILE A 143 -23.33 -14.20 -13.61
N GLU A 144 -24.63 -14.44 -13.59
CA GLU A 144 -25.56 -13.96 -14.61
C GLU A 144 -26.71 -13.20 -13.93
N ALA A 145 -26.83 -11.91 -14.20
CA ALA A 145 -27.94 -11.08 -13.76
C ALA A 145 -28.80 -10.69 -14.96
N ARG A 146 -30.12 -10.81 -14.83
CA ARG A 146 -31.08 -10.47 -15.88
C ARG A 146 -32.17 -9.55 -15.33
N ASN A 147 -32.21 -8.34 -15.88
CA ASN A 147 -33.18 -7.28 -15.60
C ASN A 147 -33.42 -7.08 -14.10
N ILE A 148 -32.34 -7.06 -13.32
CA ILE A 148 -32.46 -6.91 -11.88
C ILE A 148 -32.83 -5.48 -11.50
N GLU A 149 -33.71 -5.36 -10.52
CA GLU A 149 -34.15 -4.09 -9.98
C GLU A 149 -34.09 -4.08 -8.46
N LYS A 150 -33.80 -2.91 -7.88
CA LYS A 150 -33.86 -2.71 -6.44
C LYS A 150 -34.30 -1.30 -6.11
N SER A 151 -35.29 -1.19 -5.23
CA SER A 151 -35.76 0.08 -4.68
C SER A 151 -35.81 0.02 -3.15
N PHE A 152 -35.58 1.17 -2.51
CA PHE A 152 -35.79 1.37 -1.08
C PHE A 152 -36.80 2.51 -0.89
N GLY A 153 -38.04 2.16 -0.54
CA GLY A 153 -39.15 3.11 -0.61
C GLY A 153 -39.32 3.63 -2.04
N ASP A 154 -39.37 4.95 -2.21
CA ASP A 154 -39.52 5.60 -3.51
C ASP A 154 -38.20 5.73 -4.29
N LEU A 155 -37.06 5.38 -3.68
CA LEU A 155 -35.74 5.49 -4.31
C LEU A 155 -35.39 4.21 -5.06
N THR A 156 -35.50 4.24 -6.40
CA THR A 156 -34.95 3.19 -7.26
C THR A 156 -33.43 3.30 -7.34
N VAL A 157 -32.73 2.31 -6.81
CA VAL A 157 -31.26 2.24 -6.79
C VAL A 157 -30.72 1.54 -8.02
N VAL A 158 -31.36 0.45 -8.47
CA VAL A 158 -30.97 -0.29 -9.67
C VAL A 158 -32.23 -0.53 -10.51
N ARG A 159 -32.14 -0.27 -11.83
CA ARG A 159 -33.25 -0.38 -12.78
C ARG A 159 -32.81 -1.17 -14.00
N GLY A 160 -33.52 -2.26 -14.31
CA GLY A 160 -33.31 -3.10 -15.49
C GLY A 160 -31.88 -3.57 -15.75
N PHE A 161 -31.05 -3.78 -14.72
CA PHE A 161 -29.63 -4.09 -14.93
C PHE A 161 -29.44 -5.56 -15.36
N SER A 162 -28.65 -5.79 -16.40
CA SER A 162 -28.30 -7.13 -16.87
C SER A 162 -26.80 -7.23 -17.11
N THR A 163 -26.18 -8.31 -16.65
CA THR A 163 -24.75 -8.57 -16.91
C THR A 163 -24.46 -10.07 -16.88
N ARG A 164 -23.34 -10.46 -17.50
CA ARG A 164 -22.79 -11.80 -17.43
C ARG A 164 -21.29 -11.70 -17.15
N ILE A 165 -20.86 -12.29 -16.05
CA ILE A 165 -19.47 -12.33 -15.58
C ILE A 165 -18.97 -13.75 -15.69
N GLN A 166 -17.83 -13.93 -16.35
CA GLN A 166 -17.16 -15.21 -16.57
C GLN A 166 -15.89 -15.30 -15.73
N ARG A 167 -15.39 -16.53 -15.58
CA ARG A 167 -14.13 -16.80 -14.88
C ARG A 167 -12.98 -16.07 -15.58
N GLY A 168 -12.21 -15.31 -14.81
CA GLY A 168 -11.10 -14.50 -15.31
C GLY A 168 -11.47 -13.05 -15.63
N ASP A 169 -12.76 -12.69 -15.64
CA ASP A 169 -13.18 -11.31 -15.83
C ASP A 169 -12.75 -10.45 -14.63
N ARG A 170 -12.19 -9.27 -14.93
CA ARG A 170 -11.88 -8.23 -13.93
C ARG A 170 -12.88 -7.10 -14.10
N VAL A 171 -13.86 -7.03 -13.19
CA VAL A 171 -14.98 -6.09 -13.29
C VAL A 171 -14.83 -4.98 -12.26
N GLY A 172 -14.80 -3.73 -12.70
CA GLY A 172 -14.80 -2.56 -11.84
C GLY A 172 -16.20 -1.92 -11.75
N LEU A 173 -16.69 -1.68 -10.53
CA LEU A 173 -17.90 -0.90 -10.29
C LEU A 173 -17.51 0.52 -9.86
N VAL A 174 -17.79 1.51 -10.72
CA VAL A 174 -17.45 2.92 -10.50
C VAL A 174 -18.71 3.79 -10.48
N GLY A 175 -18.66 4.90 -9.72
CA GLY A 175 -19.76 5.83 -9.57
C GLY A 175 -19.65 6.63 -8.26
N PRO A 176 -20.44 7.70 -8.09
CA PRO A 176 -20.40 8.51 -6.89
C PRO A 176 -20.85 7.74 -5.65
N ASN A 177 -20.55 8.29 -4.47
CA ASN A 177 -21.04 7.69 -3.23
C ASN A 177 -22.57 7.78 -3.18
N GLY A 178 -23.20 6.74 -2.64
CA GLY A 178 -24.67 6.65 -2.62
C GLY A 178 -25.32 6.21 -3.93
N ALA A 179 -24.57 6.05 -5.03
CA ALA A 179 -25.12 5.58 -6.32
C ALA A 179 -25.62 4.12 -6.33
N GLY A 180 -25.48 3.38 -5.22
CA GLY A 180 -25.93 2.00 -5.13
C GLY A 180 -24.90 0.92 -5.44
N LYS A 181 -23.61 1.25 -5.56
CA LYS A 181 -22.52 0.29 -5.86
C LYS A 181 -22.54 -0.93 -4.91
N THR A 182 -22.57 -0.69 -3.60
CA THR A 182 -22.60 -1.75 -2.59
C THR A 182 -23.89 -2.56 -2.67
N THR A 183 -25.03 -1.91 -2.94
CA THR A 183 -26.32 -2.59 -3.16
C THR A 183 -26.26 -3.53 -4.37
N LEU A 184 -25.71 -3.06 -5.49
CA LEU A 184 -25.53 -3.85 -6.69
C LEU A 184 -24.59 -5.03 -6.43
N LEU A 185 -23.46 -4.80 -5.75
CA LEU A 185 -22.53 -5.86 -5.41
C LEU A 185 -23.19 -6.94 -4.55
N LYS A 186 -23.92 -6.55 -3.50
CA LYS A 186 -24.67 -7.48 -2.64
C LYS A 186 -25.74 -8.28 -3.40
N MET A 187 -26.36 -7.68 -4.42
CA MET A 187 -27.28 -8.43 -5.29
C MET A 187 -26.56 -9.43 -6.17
N LEU A 188 -25.43 -9.03 -6.76
CA LEU A 188 -24.63 -9.90 -7.63
C LEU A 188 -23.97 -11.05 -6.86
N THR A 189 -23.65 -10.89 -5.58
CA THR A 189 -23.11 -11.95 -4.70
C THR A 189 -24.19 -12.79 -4.02
N GLY A 190 -25.46 -12.40 -4.13
CA GLY A 190 -26.60 -13.11 -3.54
C GLY A 190 -26.90 -12.80 -2.07
N GLU A 191 -26.16 -11.86 -1.45
CA GLU A 191 -26.43 -11.37 -0.09
C GLU A 191 -27.74 -10.57 0.00
N LEU A 192 -28.13 -9.90 -1.10
CA LEU A 192 -29.36 -9.13 -1.20
C LEU A 192 -30.22 -9.63 -2.36
N LYS A 193 -31.50 -9.92 -2.12
CA LYS A 193 -32.42 -10.28 -3.21
C LYS A 193 -32.85 -9.04 -3.99
N PRO A 194 -32.87 -9.11 -5.33
CA PRO A 194 -33.49 -8.07 -6.14
C PRO A 194 -35.02 -8.12 -5.96
N ASP A 195 -35.68 -6.99 -6.22
CA ASP A 195 -37.15 -6.89 -6.16
C ASP A 195 -37.79 -7.46 -7.44
N SER A 196 -37.08 -7.36 -8.56
CA SER A 196 -37.45 -7.92 -9.87
C SER A 196 -36.21 -8.46 -10.59
N GLY A 197 -36.41 -9.31 -11.59
CA GLY A 197 -35.34 -9.96 -12.34
C GLY A 197 -34.73 -11.17 -11.62
N THR A 198 -33.63 -11.68 -12.15
CA THR A 198 -32.96 -12.87 -11.60
C THR A 198 -31.44 -12.72 -11.54
N VAL A 199 -30.84 -13.28 -10.49
CA VAL A 199 -29.39 -13.46 -10.37
C VAL A 199 -29.11 -14.96 -10.25
N ARG A 200 -28.24 -15.47 -11.10
CA ARG A 200 -27.75 -16.85 -11.09
C ARG A 200 -26.25 -16.85 -10.85
N LEU A 201 -25.85 -17.50 -9.76
CA LEU A 201 -24.44 -17.78 -9.46
C LEU A 201 -24.00 -19.05 -10.17
N GLY A 202 -22.72 -19.10 -10.54
CA GLY A 202 -22.02 -20.29 -11.04
C GLY A 202 -21.95 -21.41 -10.01
N THR A 203 -21.55 -22.60 -10.46
CA THR A 203 -21.34 -23.77 -9.61
C THR A 203 -19.95 -23.77 -8.98
N ASN A 204 -19.85 -24.25 -7.74
CA ASN A 204 -18.60 -24.35 -6.96
C ASN A 204 -17.88 -23.00 -6.84
N LEU A 205 -18.63 -21.95 -6.50
CA LEU A 205 -18.07 -20.64 -6.21
C LEU A 205 -17.78 -20.51 -4.71
N GLU A 206 -16.55 -20.16 -4.40
CA GLU A 206 -16.17 -19.60 -3.09
C GLU A 206 -16.08 -18.08 -3.25
N ILE A 207 -16.98 -17.35 -2.58
CA ILE A 207 -17.02 -15.90 -2.64
C ILE A 207 -16.29 -15.37 -1.41
N ALA A 208 -15.21 -14.61 -1.62
CA ALA A 208 -14.55 -13.84 -0.58
C ALA A 208 -14.89 -12.35 -0.74
N THR A 209 -15.41 -11.74 0.32
CA THR A 209 -15.75 -10.31 0.36
C THR A 209 -14.83 -9.59 1.34
N LEU A 210 -14.18 -8.51 0.88
CA LEU A 210 -13.45 -7.59 1.73
C LEU A 210 -14.34 -6.37 1.99
N ASP A 211 -14.89 -6.25 3.19
CA ASP A 211 -15.71 -5.08 3.55
C ASP A 211 -14.83 -3.85 3.85
N GLN A 212 -15.34 -2.66 3.56
CA GLN A 212 -14.65 -1.39 3.83
C GLN A 212 -14.60 -1.07 5.34
N LYS A 213 -15.45 -1.69 6.14
CA LYS A 213 -15.51 -1.49 7.59
C LYS A 213 -14.45 -2.31 8.31
N ARG A 214 -13.37 -1.65 8.75
CA ARG A 214 -12.36 -2.20 9.68
C ARG A 214 -12.84 -2.26 11.15
N GLU A 215 -14.16 -2.20 11.37
CA GLU A 215 -14.78 -2.00 12.70
C GLU A 215 -14.68 -3.22 13.65
N ALA A 216 -14.10 -4.34 13.21
CA ALA A 216 -14.09 -5.60 13.96
C ALA A 216 -12.68 -6.07 14.39
N VAL A 217 -11.72 -5.16 14.56
CA VAL A 217 -10.36 -5.52 15.03
C VAL A 217 -10.16 -4.98 16.44
N ASP A 218 -9.84 -5.85 17.40
CA ASP A 218 -9.46 -5.43 18.75
C ASP A 218 -8.09 -4.73 18.68
N PRO A 219 -7.98 -3.43 19.04
CA PRO A 219 -6.72 -2.71 18.98
C PRO A 219 -5.65 -3.23 19.96
N GLN A 220 -6.02 -4.09 20.92
CA GLN A 220 -5.08 -4.74 21.83
C GLN A 220 -4.60 -6.11 21.29
N GLU A 221 -5.25 -6.65 20.26
CA GLU A 221 -4.85 -7.91 19.67
C GLU A 221 -3.65 -7.72 18.74
N THR A 222 -2.64 -8.58 18.89
CA THR A 222 -1.50 -8.54 17.97
C THR A 222 -1.92 -9.06 16.59
N LEU A 223 -1.34 -8.51 15.52
CA LEU A 223 -1.61 -8.99 14.16
C LEU A 223 -1.36 -10.50 14.01
N ALA A 224 -0.35 -11.02 14.70
CA ALA A 224 -0.06 -12.45 14.76
C ALA A 224 -1.24 -13.26 15.32
N GLN A 225 -1.81 -12.82 16.45
CA GLN A 225 -2.97 -13.47 17.06
C GLN A 225 -4.22 -13.37 16.20
N TYR A 226 -4.47 -12.19 15.62
CA TYR A 226 -5.61 -11.97 14.73
C TYR A 226 -5.56 -12.89 13.50
N LEU A 227 -4.37 -13.09 12.92
CA LEU A 227 -4.22 -13.96 11.74
C LEU A 227 -4.32 -15.44 12.10
N THR A 228 -3.93 -15.85 13.32
CA THR A 228 -3.96 -17.27 13.74
C THR A 228 -5.21 -17.64 14.55
N ASP A 229 -6.18 -16.71 14.70
CA ASP A 229 -7.30 -16.84 15.66
C ASP A 229 -6.82 -17.24 17.08
N GLY A 230 -5.64 -16.75 17.47
CA GLY A 230 -4.97 -17.08 18.73
C GLY A 230 -4.45 -18.51 18.84
N ARG A 231 -4.42 -19.29 17.74
CA ARG A 231 -4.00 -20.70 17.74
C ARG A 231 -2.65 -20.89 17.06
N GLY A 232 -1.61 -21.05 17.88
CA GLY A 232 -0.26 -21.36 17.42
C GLY A 232 0.37 -20.24 16.60
N GLU A 233 1.44 -20.58 15.88
CA GLU A 233 2.26 -19.61 15.12
C GLU A 233 2.22 -19.85 13.60
N ASN A 234 1.34 -20.75 13.13
CA ASN A 234 1.26 -21.16 11.74
C ASN A 234 -0.09 -20.81 11.11
N LEU A 235 -0.05 -20.27 9.91
CA LEU A 235 -1.18 -20.05 9.00
C LEU A 235 -1.20 -21.14 7.95
N VAL A 236 -2.39 -21.56 7.54
CA VAL A 236 -2.54 -22.39 6.34
C VAL A 236 -2.87 -21.46 5.17
N ILE A 237 -1.91 -21.30 4.27
CA ILE A 237 -2.05 -20.48 3.06
C ILE A 237 -1.86 -21.41 1.88
N ASN A 238 -2.86 -21.51 1.00
CA ASN A 238 -2.85 -22.42 -0.15
C ASN A 238 -2.67 -23.91 0.22
N GLY A 239 -3.14 -24.33 1.40
CA GLY A 239 -2.95 -25.70 1.90
C GLY A 239 -1.56 -25.99 2.45
N GLU A 240 -0.62 -25.03 2.38
CA GLU A 240 0.69 -25.12 3.00
C GLU A 240 0.70 -24.41 4.36
N GLN A 241 1.32 -25.05 5.36
CA GLN A 241 1.60 -24.39 6.63
C GLN A 241 2.77 -23.41 6.46
N ARG A 242 2.51 -22.14 6.77
CA ARG A 242 3.53 -21.09 6.86
C ARG A 242 3.52 -20.46 8.24
N HIS A 243 4.69 -20.13 8.75
CA HIS A 243 4.82 -19.40 10.02
C HIS A 243 4.37 -17.95 9.86
N VAL A 244 3.62 -17.40 10.84
CA VAL A 244 3.04 -16.05 10.80
C VAL A 244 4.10 -14.98 10.54
N VAL A 245 5.26 -15.10 11.20
CA VAL A 245 6.34 -14.11 11.08
C VAL A 245 6.94 -14.12 9.67
N SER A 246 7.07 -15.28 9.05
CA SER A 246 7.58 -15.39 7.68
C SER A 246 6.59 -14.81 6.68
N TYR A 247 5.28 -15.03 6.89
CA TYR A 247 4.25 -14.44 6.05
C TYR A 247 4.17 -12.91 6.17
N MET A 248 4.38 -12.36 7.38
CA MET A 248 4.38 -10.91 7.59
C MET A 248 5.62 -10.18 7.03
N MET A 249 6.68 -10.91 6.68
CA MET A 249 7.91 -10.32 6.11
C MET A 249 7.94 -10.36 4.57
N ASP A 250 7.04 -11.13 3.92
CA ASP A 250 6.85 -11.20 2.47
C ASP A 250 5.96 -10.02 1.96
#